data_AF-A0A2T8I5V0-F1
#
_entry.id   AF-A0A2T8I5V0-F1
#
_cell.length_a   1.000
_cell.length_b   1.000
_cell.length_c   1.000
_cell.angle_alpha   90.00
_cell.angle_beta   90.00
_cell.angle_gamma   90.00
#
_symmetry.space_group_name_H-M   'P 1'
#
loop_
_entity.id
_entity.type
_entity.pdbx_description
1 polymer ?
#
loop_
_entity_poly.entity_id
_entity_poly.type
_entity_poly.pdbx_seq_one_letter_code
_entity_poly.pdbx_strand_id
1 'polypeptide(L)'
;MDAPHQQGEAAAGWVTVEEWSGSSASALSRTAVLTASDSSLTSRRFGSRWGRIGGRMLGAFVPEGFPGSVTPDYVPFQTWDTLQGLSTYIRAMLSTQALLGAIGVGEQSATIIGATFQWFLRDLTGMLGGILFTFYQGSNLDSNAKMWRLVADFMNDLGMLMDLLSPLFPSSLIVIMCLGSLSRSFTGVASGATRAALTQHFALANNAADISAKEGSQETLATMTGMGLGMLLAHITRGHALSVWASFLSLTVFHMYANYKAVESLSLTTLNCERASILLQYFKECSEGWRLQKRDPTMKTTTTFCWIRKAVFTFSSTSRQPQLMF
;
A
#
# COMPACT_ATOMS: atom_id res chain seq x y z
N MET A 1 7.19 -36.52 -77.87
CA MET A 1 8.55 -35.95 -77.99
C MET A 1 8.66 -34.94 -76.89
N ASP A 2 9.47 -35.29 -75.91
CA ASP A 2 9.23 -34.92 -74.53
C ASP A 2 10.40 -34.07 -74.05
N ALA A 3 10.11 -32.98 -73.34
CA ALA A 3 11.07 -32.21 -72.58
C ALA A 3 10.35 -31.74 -71.29
N PRO A 4 11.02 -31.74 -70.13
CA PRO A 4 10.40 -32.34 -68.96
C PRO A 4 9.75 -31.35 -67.98
N HIS A 5 8.85 -31.89 -67.16
CA HIS A 5 8.46 -31.27 -65.88
C HIS A 5 9.69 -30.97 -65.02
N GLN A 6 9.89 -29.70 -64.67
CA GLN A 6 10.51 -29.39 -63.38
C GLN A 6 9.42 -29.51 -62.30
N GLN A 7 9.47 -30.61 -61.54
CA GLN A 7 8.89 -30.62 -60.21
C GLN A 7 9.75 -29.71 -59.33
N GLY A 8 9.35 -28.45 -59.18
CA GLY A 8 9.88 -27.62 -58.11
C GLY A 8 9.51 -28.28 -56.78
N GLU A 9 10.51 -28.59 -55.95
CA GLU A 9 10.27 -29.10 -54.61
C GLU A 9 9.36 -28.12 -53.86
N ALA A 10 8.25 -28.61 -53.32
CA ALA A 10 7.43 -27.83 -52.41
C ALA A 10 8.24 -27.60 -51.14
N ALA A 11 8.90 -26.45 -51.04
CA ALA A 11 9.66 -26.04 -49.88
C ALA A 11 8.70 -25.92 -48.68
N ALA A 12 8.62 -27.00 -47.88
CA ALA A 12 7.71 -27.12 -46.77
C ALA A 12 7.82 -25.91 -45.82
N GLY A 13 6.68 -25.39 -45.35
CA GLY A 13 6.61 -24.12 -44.65
C GLY A 13 7.06 -24.23 -43.19
N TRP A 14 8.36 -24.37 -42.91
CA TRP A 14 8.90 -24.47 -41.55
C TRP A 14 8.88 -23.12 -40.83
N VAL A 15 7.72 -22.75 -40.27
CA VAL A 15 7.56 -21.54 -39.46
C VAL A 15 8.12 -21.78 -38.06
N THR A 16 9.10 -20.99 -37.65
CA THR A 16 9.65 -21.02 -36.29
C THR A 16 9.36 -19.72 -35.56
N VAL A 17 8.69 -19.82 -34.40
CA VAL A 17 8.38 -18.71 -33.50
C VAL A 17 9.14 -18.92 -32.19
N GLU A 18 9.88 -17.90 -31.75
CA GLU A 18 10.62 -17.94 -30.49
C GLU A 18 9.98 -17.06 -29.42
N GLU A 19 9.70 -17.64 -28.25
CA GLU A 19 9.30 -16.92 -27.05
C GLU A 19 10.57 -16.49 -26.30
N TRP A 20 10.74 -15.19 -26.08
CA TRP A 20 11.86 -14.61 -25.34
C TRP A 20 11.34 -13.82 -24.12
N SER A 21 12.06 -13.88 -23.01
CA SER A 21 11.68 -13.24 -21.74
C SER A 21 12.92 -12.75 -20.98
N GLY A 22 12.87 -11.50 -20.54
CA GLY A 22 13.92 -10.84 -19.76
C GLY A 22 13.49 -9.42 -19.37
N SER A 23 14.08 -8.86 -18.31
CA SER A 23 13.77 -7.51 -17.80
C SER A 23 14.50 -6.37 -18.54
N SER A 24 15.35 -6.71 -19.51
CA SER A 24 16.12 -5.78 -20.34
C SER A 24 16.56 -6.51 -21.62
N ALA A 25 16.85 -5.76 -22.69
CA ALA A 25 17.43 -6.30 -23.92
C ALA A 25 18.76 -7.06 -23.68
N SER A 26 19.53 -6.68 -22.65
CA SER A 26 20.76 -7.38 -22.23
C SER A 26 20.53 -8.61 -21.34
N ALA A 27 19.28 -8.87 -20.94
CA ALA A 27 18.89 -9.95 -20.03
C ALA A 27 17.83 -10.89 -20.65
N LEU A 28 17.69 -10.90 -21.98
CA LEU A 28 16.73 -11.75 -22.70
C LEU A 28 17.18 -13.22 -22.67
N SER A 29 16.26 -14.09 -22.23
CA SER A 29 16.40 -15.54 -22.26
C SER A 29 15.30 -16.15 -23.13
N ARG A 30 15.66 -17.08 -24.03
CA ARG A 30 14.67 -17.78 -24.86
C ARG A 30 13.92 -18.80 -24.01
N THR A 31 12.62 -18.61 -23.79
CA THR A 31 11.79 -19.46 -22.92
C THR A 31 11.09 -20.59 -23.66
N ALA A 32 10.81 -20.42 -24.96
CA ALA A 32 10.29 -21.46 -25.84
C ALA A 32 10.70 -21.26 -27.30
N VAL A 33 10.73 -22.36 -28.05
CA VAL A 33 10.72 -22.39 -29.51
C VAL A 33 9.53 -23.24 -29.94
N LEU A 34 8.70 -22.68 -30.81
CA LEU A 34 7.60 -23.36 -31.49
C LEU A 34 7.98 -23.50 -32.96
N THR A 35 8.15 -24.72 -33.44
CA THR A 35 8.42 -25.01 -34.85
C THR A 35 7.22 -25.74 -35.42
N ALA A 36 6.59 -25.15 -36.43
CA ALA A 36 5.47 -25.71 -37.15
C ALA A 36 5.87 -26.02 -38.61
N SER A 37 5.31 -27.10 -39.14
CA SER A 37 5.39 -27.55 -40.52
C SER A 37 4.04 -28.17 -40.89
N ASP A 38 3.74 -28.30 -42.17
CA ASP A 38 2.44 -28.72 -42.72
C ASP A 38 1.84 -30.02 -42.12
N SER A 39 2.66 -30.86 -41.48
CA SER A 39 2.25 -32.10 -40.80
C SER A 39 2.67 -32.23 -39.33
N SER A 40 3.34 -31.23 -38.74
CA SER A 40 3.80 -31.33 -37.34
C SER A 40 3.98 -30.00 -36.62
N LEU A 41 3.72 -29.99 -35.30
CA LEU A 41 3.95 -28.85 -34.41
C LEU A 41 4.78 -29.31 -33.21
N THR A 42 6.00 -28.78 -33.09
CA THR A 42 6.97 -29.14 -32.06
C THR A 42 7.22 -27.97 -31.12
N SER A 43 7.02 -28.17 -29.81
CA SER A 43 7.34 -27.17 -28.78
C SER A 43 8.55 -27.61 -27.95
N ARG A 44 9.62 -26.81 -27.97
CA ARG A 44 10.79 -26.97 -27.08
C ARG A 44 10.86 -25.79 -26.11
N ARG A 45 10.59 -26.04 -24.83
CA ARG A 45 10.65 -25.02 -23.76
C ARG A 45 11.98 -25.12 -23.00
N PHE A 46 12.68 -23.99 -22.86
CA PHE A 46 14.01 -23.89 -22.26
C PHE A 46 13.94 -23.22 -20.88
N GLY A 47 14.85 -23.57 -19.97
CA GLY A 47 14.91 -23.02 -18.61
C GLY A 47 14.12 -23.81 -17.55
N SER A 48 14.62 -23.80 -16.30
CA SER A 48 14.09 -24.57 -15.16
C SER A 48 12.59 -24.35 -14.93
N ARG A 49 11.81 -25.43 -14.74
CA ARG A 49 10.40 -25.34 -14.34
C ARG A 49 10.23 -24.57 -13.03
N TRP A 50 11.04 -24.90 -12.02
CA TRP A 50 11.00 -24.25 -10.71
C TRP A 50 11.41 -22.77 -10.77
N GLY A 51 12.45 -22.43 -11.52
CA GLY A 51 12.84 -21.03 -11.72
C GLY A 51 11.78 -20.21 -12.46
N ARG A 52 11.13 -20.80 -13.46
CA ARG A 52 10.05 -20.16 -14.23
C ARG A 52 8.75 -20.01 -13.42
N ILE A 53 8.44 -20.97 -12.54
CA ILE A 53 7.33 -20.87 -11.59
C ILE A 53 7.66 -19.79 -10.54
N GLY A 54 8.83 -19.83 -9.91
CA GLY A 54 9.27 -18.83 -8.94
C GLY A 54 9.27 -17.41 -9.50
N GLY A 55 9.80 -17.19 -10.70
CA GLY A 55 9.75 -15.89 -11.37
C GLY A 55 8.34 -15.41 -11.71
N ARG A 56 7.44 -16.32 -12.12
CA ARG A 56 6.03 -15.99 -12.37
C ARG A 56 5.22 -15.72 -11.09
N MET A 57 5.54 -16.42 -9.99
CA MET A 57 4.95 -16.14 -8.68
C MET A 57 5.47 -14.83 -8.11
N LEU A 58 6.77 -14.51 -8.27
CA LEU A 58 7.32 -13.21 -7.89
C LEU A 58 6.67 -12.07 -8.70
N GLY A 59 6.41 -12.28 -10.00
CA GLY A 59 5.67 -11.33 -10.86
C GLY A 59 4.18 -11.14 -10.52
N ALA A 60 3.63 -11.90 -9.56
CA ALA A 60 2.33 -11.61 -8.95
C ALA A 60 2.43 -10.54 -7.83
N PHE A 61 3.60 -10.42 -7.19
CA PHE A 61 3.83 -9.50 -6.07
C PHE A 61 4.73 -8.31 -6.41
N VAL A 62 5.45 -8.32 -7.54
CA VAL A 62 6.44 -7.31 -7.90
C VAL A 62 6.09 -6.67 -9.26
N PRO A 63 6.10 -5.33 -9.40
CA PRO A 63 5.70 -4.67 -10.64
C PRO A 63 6.57 -5.02 -11.86
N GLU A 64 6.00 -4.95 -13.05
CA GLU A 64 6.77 -5.14 -14.29
C GLU A 64 7.83 -4.04 -14.44
N GLY A 65 9.03 -4.41 -14.89
CA GLY A 65 10.18 -3.49 -14.99
C GLY A 65 10.90 -3.16 -13.66
N PHE A 66 10.50 -3.79 -12.54
CA PHE A 66 11.16 -3.60 -11.24
C PHE A 66 12.66 -3.99 -11.28
N PRO A 67 13.55 -3.25 -10.60
CA PRO A 67 13.28 -2.09 -9.73
C PRO A 67 13.17 -0.75 -10.47
N GLY A 68 13.45 -0.69 -11.77
CA GLY A 68 13.53 0.58 -12.53
C GLY A 68 12.18 1.26 -12.79
N SER A 69 11.06 0.53 -12.67
CA SER A 69 9.71 1.04 -12.91
C SER A 69 9.01 1.64 -11.68
N VAL A 70 9.65 1.62 -10.51
CA VAL A 70 9.13 2.18 -9.26
C VAL A 70 10.12 3.12 -8.58
N THR A 71 9.62 4.04 -7.76
CA THR A 71 10.51 4.93 -6.98
C THR A 71 11.32 4.16 -5.93
N PRO A 72 12.52 4.65 -5.53
CA PRO A 72 13.41 3.92 -4.61
C PRO A 72 12.84 3.65 -3.21
N ASP A 73 11.84 4.41 -2.79
CA ASP A 73 11.13 4.29 -1.51
C ASP A 73 10.03 3.21 -1.50
N TYR A 74 9.66 2.64 -2.66
CA TYR A 74 8.64 1.59 -2.78
C TYR A 74 8.92 0.38 -1.88
N VAL A 75 10.13 -0.21 -1.94
CA VAL A 75 10.45 -1.43 -1.18
C VAL A 75 10.52 -1.18 0.34
N PRO A 76 11.20 -0.12 0.84
CA PRO A 76 11.11 0.25 2.25
C PRO A 76 9.67 0.46 2.72
N PHE A 77 8.86 1.18 1.95
CA PHE A 77 7.45 1.43 2.29
C PHE A 77 6.65 0.13 2.36
N GLN A 78 6.61 -0.68 1.29
CA GLN A 78 5.80 -1.90 1.24
C GLN A 78 6.22 -2.93 2.29
N THR A 79 7.50 -2.95 2.69
CA THR A 79 7.96 -3.81 3.79
C THR A 79 7.28 -3.43 5.11
N TRP A 80 7.20 -2.14 5.43
CA TRP A 80 6.55 -1.66 6.65
C TRP A 80 5.02 -1.70 6.56
N ASP A 81 4.44 -1.39 5.41
CA ASP A 81 2.99 -1.46 5.16
C ASP A 81 2.47 -2.92 5.24
N THR A 82 3.21 -3.88 4.68
CA THR A 82 2.91 -5.33 4.82
C THR A 82 2.94 -5.77 6.29
N LEU A 83 3.94 -5.32 7.06
CA LEU A 83 4.05 -5.64 8.50
C LEU A 83 2.94 -4.98 9.34
N GLN A 84 2.58 -3.74 8.99
CA GLN A 84 1.44 -3.01 9.55
C GLN A 84 0.12 -3.78 9.28
N GLY A 85 -0.16 -4.10 8.01
CA GLY A 85 -1.33 -4.87 7.59
C GLY A 85 -1.43 -6.21 8.29
N LEU A 86 -0.32 -6.96 8.37
CA LEU A 86 -0.26 -8.24 9.11
C LEU A 86 -0.71 -8.08 10.57
N SER A 87 -0.25 -7.03 11.27
CA SER A 87 -0.69 -6.73 12.64
C SER A 87 -2.20 -6.43 12.71
N THR A 88 -2.71 -5.67 11.74
CA THR A 88 -4.14 -5.34 11.63
C THR A 88 -5.01 -6.57 11.43
N TYR A 89 -4.65 -7.50 10.56
CA TYR A 89 -5.44 -8.73 10.37
C TYR A 89 -5.36 -9.69 11.57
N ILE A 90 -4.24 -9.74 12.29
CA ILE A 90 -4.14 -10.51 13.55
C ILE A 90 -5.08 -9.91 14.61
N ARG A 91 -5.06 -8.58 14.81
CA ARG A 91 -5.94 -7.87 15.75
C ARG A 91 -7.41 -7.96 15.38
N ALA A 92 -7.73 -7.91 14.09
CA ALA A 92 -9.09 -8.04 13.58
C ALA A 92 -9.75 -9.35 14.02
N MET A 93 -9.01 -10.46 14.14
CA MET A 93 -9.57 -11.72 14.63
C MET A 93 -9.92 -11.65 16.13
N LEU A 94 -9.08 -11.00 16.94
CA LEU A 94 -9.34 -10.80 18.37
C LEU A 94 -10.56 -9.88 18.60
N SER A 95 -10.63 -8.74 17.92
CA SER A 95 -11.74 -7.79 18.06
C SER A 95 -13.04 -8.34 17.47
N THR A 96 -12.99 -9.07 16.36
CA THR A 96 -14.17 -9.74 15.77
C THR A 96 -14.71 -10.83 16.72
N GLN A 97 -13.86 -11.63 17.34
CA GLN A 97 -14.31 -12.65 18.32
C GLN A 97 -15.00 -11.99 19.52
N ALA A 98 -14.44 -10.89 20.05
CA ALA A 98 -15.06 -10.13 21.14
C ALA A 98 -16.43 -9.55 20.72
N LEU A 99 -16.51 -8.90 19.56
CA LEU A 99 -17.73 -8.31 19.02
C LEU A 99 -18.84 -9.33 18.77
N LEU A 100 -18.51 -10.51 18.21
CA LEU A 100 -19.49 -11.58 18.02
C LEU A 100 -20.03 -12.10 19.36
N GLY A 101 -19.16 -12.22 20.38
CA GLY A 101 -19.58 -12.52 21.75
C GLY A 101 -20.51 -11.45 22.34
N ALA A 102 -20.20 -10.16 22.15
CA ALA A 102 -21.02 -9.05 22.65
C ALA A 102 -22.41 -8.98 21.99
N ILE A 103 -22.52 -9.36 20.72
CA ILE A 103 -23.79 -9.50 19.98
C ILE A 103 -24.61 -10.72 20.46
N GLY A 104 -24.02 -11.62 21.26
CA GLY A 104 -24.67 -12.82 21.79
C GLY A 104 -24.57 -14.03 20.86
N VAL A 105 -23.57 -14.11 19.97
CA VAL A 105 -23.36 -15.28 19.11
C VAL A 105 -22.98 -16.50 19.95
N GLY A 106 -23.96 -17.37 20.19
CA GLY A 106 -23.85 -18.55 21.05
C GLY A 106 -24.80 -18.54 22.25
N GLU A 107 -25.42 -17.39 22.57
CA GLU A 107 -26.35 -17.24 23.69
C GLU A 107 -27.78 -17.65 23.32
N GLN A 108 -28.44 -18.41 24.21
CA GLN A 108 -29.81 -18.91 23.97
C GLN A 108 -30.88 -17.81 23.98
N SER A 109 -30.58 -16.65 24.59
CA SER A 109 -31.45 -15.48 24.66
C SER A 109 -31.29 -14.51 23.49
N ALA A 110 -30.23 -14.66 22.67
CA ALA A 110 -29.97 -13.79 21.54
C ALA A 110 -30.86 -14.16 20.34
N THR A 111 -31.48 -13.16 19.71
CA THR A 111 -32.34 -13.39 18.54
C THR A 111 -31.62 -12.99 17.26
N ILE A 112 -31.77 -13.81 16.21
CA ILE A 112 -31.19 -13.56 14.88
C ILE A 112 -31.64 -12.19 14.35
N ILE A 113 -32.90 -11.82 14.55
CA ILE A 113 -33.44 -10.52 14.12
C ILE A 113 -32.84 -9.34 14.91
N GLY A 114 -32.60 -9.50 16.22
CA GLY A 114 -31.93 -8.49 17.04
C GLY A 114 -30.47 -8.27 16.59
N ALA A 115 -29.71 -9.35 16.43
CA ALA A 115 -28.34 -9.30 15.91
C ALA A 115 -28.27 -8.70 14.50
N THR A 116 -29.24 -9.01 13.64
CA THR A 116 -29.37 -8.44 12.28
C THR A 116 -29.63 -6.93 12.35
N PHE A 117 -30.51 -6.47 13.24
CA PHE A 117 -30.82 -5.05 13.40
C PHE A 117 -29.64 -4.25 13.97
N GLN A 118 -28.90 -4.81 14.94
CA GLN A 118 -27.64 -4.24 15.44
C GLN A 118 -26.61 -4.10 14.31
N TRP A 119 -26.49 -5.10 13.44
CA TRP A 119 -25.60 -5.07 12.27
C TRP A 119 -26.04 -4.03 11.22
N PHE A 120 -27.34 -3.93 10.94
CA PHE A 120 -27.89 -2.91 10.06
C PHE A 120 -27.59 -1.49 10.55
N LEU A 121 -27.79 -1.20 11.84
CA LEU A 121 -27.47 0.11 12.42
C LEU A 121 -25.96 0.39 12.37
N ARG A 122 -25.12 -0.62 12.65
CA ARG A 122 -23.66 -0.54 12.54
C ARG A 122 -23.22 -0.11 11.14
N ASP A 123 -23.72 -0.79 10.11
CA ASP A 123 -23.32 -0.51 8.72
C ASP A 123 -23.90 0.80 8.19
N LEU A 124 -25.18 1.08 8.44
CA LEU A 124 -25.82 2.34 8.06
C LEU A 124 -25.09 3.56 8.65
N THR A 125 -24.73 3.51 9.93
CA THR A 125 -23.99 4.59 10.60
C THR A 125 -22.60 4.77 9.99
N GLY A 126 -21.90 3.67 9.69
CA GLY A 126 -20.62 3.69 9.00
C GLY A 126 -20.73 4.35 7.61
N MET A 127 -21.61 3.83 6.76
CA MET A 127 -21.80 4.31 5.38
C MET A 127 -22.17 5.80 5.31
N LEU A 128 -23.11 6.26 6.15
CA LEU A 128 -23.46 7.68 6.25
C LEU A 128 -22.27 8.53 6.72
N GLY A 129 -21.51 8.03 7.69
CA GLY A 129 -20.29 8.67 8.19
C GLY A 129 -19.20 8.85 7.13
N GLY A 130 -18.93 7.81 6.34
CA GLY A 130 -17.98 7.86 5.22
C GLY A 130 -18.39 8.84 4.13
N ILE A 131 -19.69 8.91 3.79
CA ILE A 131 -20.23 9.88 2.83
C ILE A 131 -20.06 11.31 3.36
N LEU A 132 -20.42 11.57 4.62
CA LEU A 132 -20.26 12.88 5.26
C LEU A 132 -18.79 13.31 5.32
N PHE A 133 -17.88 12.42 5.73
CA PHE A 133 -16.45 12.72 5.75
C PHE A 133 -15.90 13.01 4.35
N THR A 134 -16.30 12.24 3.34
CA THR A 134 -15.92 12.48 1.94
C THR A 134 -16.41 13.86 1.47
N PHE A 135 -17.65 14.24 1.80
CA PHE A 135 -18.24 15.54 1.45
C PHE A 135 -17.49 16.72 2.08
N TYR A 136 -17.07 16.62 3.35
CA TYR A 136 -16.34 17.70 4.03
C TYR A 136 -14.84 17.77 3.69
N GLN A 137 -14.18 16.63 3.48
CA GLN A 137 -12.71 16.55 3.50
C GLN A 137 -12.06 16.03 2.21
N GLY A 138 -12.83 15.38 1.33
CA GLY A 138 -12.32 14.57 0.22
C GLY A 138 -11.37 15.28 -0.75
N SER A 139 -11.54 16.59 -0.93
CA SER A 139 -10.72 17.44 -1.82
C SER A 139 -9.30 17.74 -1.33
N ASN A 140 -8.92 17.31 -0.12
CA ASN A 140 -7.61 17.62 0.49
C ASN A 140 -6.90 16.38 1.10
N LEU A 141 -7.34 15.17 0.75
CA LEU A 141 -6.80 13.91 1.32
C LEU A 141 -5.44 13.50 0.72
N ASP A 142 -5.24 13.75 -0.58
CA ASP A 142 -3.98 13.51 -1.29
C ASP A 142 -2.88 14.48 -0.86
N SER A 143 -3.26 15.75 -0.68
CA SER A 143 -2.40 16.91 -0.43
C SER A 143 -1.60 16.80 0.87
N ASN A 144 -2.02 15.96 1.81
CA ASN A 144 -1.30 15.65 3.05
C ASN A 144 -1.22 14.13 3.31
N ALA A 145 -1.01 13.31 2.28
CA ALA A 145 -1.11 11.85 2.36
C ALA A 145 -0.33 11.18 3.51
N LYS A 146 0.85 11.70 3.89
CA LYS A 146 1.61 11.22 5.07
C LYS A 146 0.81 11.35 6.38
N MET A 147 0.16 12.49 6.60
CA MET A 147 -0.66 12.75 7.78
C MET A 147 -1.94 11.91 7.74
N TRP A 148 -2.63 11.92 6.61
CA TRP A 148 -3.91 11.21 6.46
C TRP A 148 -3.78 9.69 6.61
N ARG A 149 -2.62 9.08 6.28
CA ARG A 149 -2.33 7.68 6.65
C ARG A 149 -2.28 7.47 8.16
N LEU A 150 -1.46 8.24 8.88
CA LEU A 150 -1.32 8.12 10.34
C LEU A 150 -2.68 8.32 11.04
N VAL A 151 -3.50 9.26 10.57
CA VAL A 151 -4.85 9.53 11.09
C VAL A 151 -5.85 8.43 10.72
N ALA A 152 -5.81 7.90 9.49
CA ALA A 152 -6.65 6.77 9.08
C ALA A 152 -6.38 5.53 9.93
N ASP A 153 -5.11 5.17 10.11
CA ASP A 153 -4.71 3.98 10.85
C ASP A 153 -4.93 4.11 12.37
N PHE A 154 -4.81 5.32 12.93
CA PHE A 154 -5.26 5.60 14.29
C PHE A 154 -6.79 5.39 14.45
N MET A 155 -7.59 5.79 13.46
CA MET A 155 -9.04 5.59 13.46
C MET A 155 -9.42 4.12 13.21
N ASN A 156 -8.63 3.36 12.45
CA ASN A 156 -8.76 1.91 12.35
C ASN A 156 -8.59 1.24 13.72
N ASP A 157 -7.53 1.65 14.43
CA ASP A 157 -7.19 1.13 15.75
C ASP A 157 -8.24 1.47 16.80
N LEU A 158 -8.78 2.70 16.77
CA LEU A 158 -9.92 3.10 17.57
C LEU A 158 -11.16 2.25 17.25
N GLY A 159 -11.41 1.98 15.97
CA GLY A 159 -12.51 1.13 15.51
C GLY A 159 -12.41 -0.31 16.04
N MET A 160 -11.23 -0.92 15.92
CA MET A 160 -10.97 -2.27 16.47
C MET A 160 -10.98 -2.29 17.99
N LEU A 161 -10.59 -1.19 18.65
CA LEU A 161 -10.70 -1.04 20.11
C LEU A 161 -12.16 -0.96 20.57
N MET A 162 -13.04 -0.26 19.83
CA MET A 162 -14.48 -0.28 20.12
C MET A 162 -15.06 -1.70 19.99
N ASP A 163 -14.70 -2.41 18.92
CA ASP A 163 -15.12 -3.80 18.70
C ASP A 163 -14.63 -4.71 19.86
N LEU A 164 -13.41 -4.52 20.39
CA LEU A 164 -12.87 -5.26 21.54
C LEU A 164 -13.47 -4.83 22.91
N LEU A 165 -13.81 -3.56 23.10
CA LEU A 165 -14.46 -3.04 24.31
C LEU A 165 -15.93 -3.46 24.42
N SER A 166 -16.58 -3.79 23.29
CA SER A 166 -18.02 -4.06 23.21
C SER A 166 -18.60 -5.05 24.24
N PRO A 167 -17.91 -6.13 24.69
CA PRO A 167 -18.46 -7.03 25.72
C PRO A 167 -18.52 -6.40 27.12
N LEU A 168 -17.73 -5.35 27.39
CA LEU A 168 -17.64 -4.71 28.70
C LEU A 168 -18.79 -3.74 28.97
N PHE A 169 -19.54 -3.36 27.92
CA PHE A 169 -20.62 -2.36 27.99
C PHE A 169 -21.91 -2.81 27.28
N PRO A 170 -22.57 -3.91 27.68
CA PRO A 170 -23.76 -4.43 27.00
C PRO A 170 -24.89 -3.38 26.84
N SER A 171 -25.09 -2.54 27.87
CA SER A 171 -26.08 -1.45 27.87
C SER A 171 -25.82 -0.33 26.85
N SER A 172 -24.62 -0.28 26.26
CA SER A 172 -24.22 0.72 25.26
C SER A 172 -23.66 0.11 23.98
N LEU A 173 -23.84 -1.21 23.80
CA LEU A 173 -23.31 -2.02 22.71
C LEU A 173 -23.52 -1.39 21.32
N ILE A 174 -24.75 -1.00 21.00
CA ILE A 174 -25.10 -0.40 19.70
C ILE A 174 -24.33 0.90 19.47
N VAL A 175 -24.20 1.75 20.49
CA VAL A 175 -23.47 3.02 20.38
C VAL A 175 -21.98 2.76 20.09
N ILE A 176 -21.37 1.82 20.80
CA ILE A 176 -19.96 1.43 20.62
C ILE A 176 -19.73 0.82 19.24
N MET A 177 -20.62 -0.07 18.78
CA MET A 177 -20.59 -0.65 17.43
C MET A 177 -20.72 0.42 16.34
N CYS A 178 -21.62 1.38 16.50
CA CYS A 178 -21.80 2.49 15.58
C CYS A 178 -20.58 3.42 15.55
N LEU A 179 -19.97 3.74 16.70
CA LEU A 179 -18.72 4.51 16.77
C LEU A 179 -17.54 3.77 16.12
N GLY A 180 -17.41 2.47 16.36
CA GLY A 180 -16.36 1.64 15.73
C GLY A 180 -16.51 1.57 14.22
N SER A 181 -17.75 1.42 13.73
CA SER A 181 -18.08 1.43 12.29
C SER A 181 -17.83 2.79 11.63
N LEU A 182 -18.23 3.89 12.29
CA LEU A 182 -17.93 5.26 11.86
C LEU A 182 -16.42 5.49 11.71
N SER A 183 -15.63 5.03 12.69
CA SER A 183 -14.17 5.14 12.68
C SER A 183 -13.52 4.30 11.57
N ARG A 184 -13.99 3.06 11.34
CA ARG A 184 -13.56 2.22 10.22
C ARG A 184 -14.03 2.74 8.85
N SER A 185 -15.14 3.47 8.76
CA SER A 185 -15.58 4.09 7.50
C SER A 185 -14.74 5.32 7.13
N PHE A 186 -14.46 6.19 8.10
CA PHE A 186 -13.47 7.27 7.98
C PHE A 186 -12.12 6.71 7.49
N THR A 187 -11.67 5.60 8.09
CA THR A 187 -10.44 4.89 7.72
C THR A 187 -10.45 4.50 6.25
N GLY A 188 -11.53 3.87 5.77
CA GLY A 188 -11.65 3.42 4.37
C GLY A 188 -11.53 4.56 3.36
N VAL A 189 -12.13 5.72 3.65
CA VAL A 189 -12.04 6.92 2.79
C VAL A 189 -10.62 7.49 2.78
N ALA A 190 -10.04 7.74 3.95
CA ALA A 190 -8.71 8.34 4.08
C ALA A 190 -7.59 7.40 3.58
N SER A 191 -7.66 6.11 3.91
CA SER A 191 -6.74 5.09 3.41
C SER A 191 -6.87 4.91 1.89
N GLY A 192 -8.08 4.82 1.35
CA GLY A 192 -8.30 4.73 -0.10
C GLY A 192 -7.74 5.91 -0.90
N ALA A 193 -7.98 7.14 -0.43
CA ALA A 193 -7.47 8.35 -1.08
C ALA A 193 -5.93 8.46 -0.98
N THR A 194 -5.35 8.16 0.18
CA THR A 194 -3.89 8.19 0.35
C THR A 194 -3.19 7.07 -0.39
N ARG A 195 -3.76 5.85 -0.42
CA ARG A 195 -3.29 4.74 -1.24
C ARG A 195 -3.22 5.14 -2.71
N ALA A 196 -4.30 5.69 -3.26
CA ALA A 196 -4.32 6.16 -4.65
C ALA A 196 -3.21 7.20 -4.94
N ALA A 197 -2.98 8.16 -4.03
CA ALA A 197 -1.89 9.12 -4.15
C ALA A 197 -0.50 8.47 -4.11
N LEU A 198 -0.30 7.44 -3.27
CA LEU A 198 0.95 6.67 -3.21
C LEU A 198 1.17 5.81 -4.45
N THR A 199 0.13 5.13 -4.96
CA THR A 199 0.21 4.36 -6.22
C THR A 199 0.67 5.24 -7.39
N GLN A 200 0.23 6.51 -7.45
CA GLN A 200 0.70 7.47 -8.45
C GLN A 200 2.15 7.93 -8.18
N HIS A 201 2.52 8.22 -6.93
CA HIS A 201 3.92 8.56 -6.55
C HIS A 201 4.90 7.44 -6.91
N PHE A 202 4.52 6.17 -6.70
CA PHE A 202 5.36 5.02 -7.03
C PHE A 202 5.52 4.76 -8.54
N ALA A 203 4.68 5.33 -9.42
CA ALA A 203 4.61 4.96 -10.83
C ALA A 203 5.59 5.74 -11.73
N LEU A 204 6.82 5.23 -11.91
CA LEU A 204 7.80 5.85 -12.81
C LEU A 204 7.57 5.56 -14.30
N ALA A 205 6.83 4.51 -14.65
CA ALA A 205 6.68 4.02 -16.02
C ALA A 205 5.22 4.06 -16.52
N ASN A 206 4.40 4.98 -16.01
CA ASN A 206 2.94 5.03 -16.24
C ASN A 206 2.23 3.71 -15.84
N ASN A 207 2.80 3.02 -14.85
CA ASN A 207 2.48 1.65 -14.43
C ASN A 207 1.62 1.57 -13.16
N ALA A 208 0.92 2.65 -12.79
CA ALA A 208 0.11 2.75 -11.57
C ALA A 208 -0.93 1.61 -11.42
N ALA A 209 -1.55 1.17 -12.52
CA ALA A 209 -2.49 0.05 -12.51
C ALA A 209 -1.83 -1.30 -12.18
N ASP A 210 -0.61 -1.55 -12.67
CA ASP A 210 0.14 -2.77 -12.34
C ASP A 210 0.60 -2.72 -10.88
N ILE A 211 1.14 -1.59 -10.42
CA ILE A 211 1.51 -1.37 -9.01
C ILE A 211 0.34 -1.66 -8.08
N SER A 212 -0.85 -1.12 -8.36
CA SER A 212 -2.08 -1.37 -7.59
C SER A 212 -2.46 -2.86 -7.55
N ALA A 213 -2.33 -3.58 -8.68
CA ALA A 213 -2.61 -5.01 -8.75
C ALA A 213 -1.58 -5.87 -7.96
N LYS A 214 -0.30 -5.47 -7.93
CA LYS A 214 0.72 -6.14 -7.10
C LYS A 214 0.52 -5.85 -5.62
N GLU A 215 0.22 -4.59 -5.28
CA GLU A 215 -0.06 -4.15 -3.91
C GLU A 215 -1.28 -4.90 -3.33
N GLY A 216 -2.38 -4.98 -4.08
CA GLY A 216 -3.53 -5.81 -3.70
C GLY A 216 -3.19 -7.30 -3.54
N SER A 217 -2.20 -7.82 -4.28
CA SER A 217 -1.71 -9.20 -4.13
C SER A 217 -0.85 -9.37 -2.87
N GLN A 218 -0.01 -8.37 -2.52
CA GLN A 218 0.74 -8.31 -1.25
C GLN A 218 -0.22 -8.22 -0.06
N GLU A 219 -1.20 -7.31 -0.10
CA GLU A 219 -2.25 -7.14 0.90
C GLU A 219 -3.09 -8.41 1.10
N THR A 220 -3.43 -9.12 0.01
CA THR A 220 -4.13 -10.41 0.08
C THR A 220 -3.30 -11.47 0.80
N LEU A 221 -2.00 -11.57 0.53
CA LEU A 221 -1.10 -12.51 1.22
C LEU A 221 -0.92 -12.15 2.71
N ALA A 222 -0.81 -10.87 3.03
CA ALA A 222 -0.78 -10.37 4.40
C ALA A 222 -2.10 -10.65 5.14
N THR A 223 -3.24 -10.50 4.45
CA THR A 223 -4.59 -10.84 4.96
C THR A 223 -4.67 -12.31 5.32
N MET A 224 -4.37 -13.21 4.38
CA MET A 224 -4.45 -14.66 4.59
C MET A 224 -3.54 -15.12 5.75
N THR A 225 -2.32 -14.59 5.81
CA THR A 225 -1.35 -14.91 6.86
C THR A 225 -1.79 -14.36 8.22
N GLY A 226 -2.24 -13.10 8.26
CA GLY A 226 -2.66 -12.43 9.49
C GLY A 226 -3.96 -12.98 10.08
N MET A 227 -4.92 -13.39 9.23
CA MET A 227 -6.11 -14.11 9.68
C MET A 227 -5.75 -15.48 10.27
N GLY A 228 -4.86 -16.23 9.63
CA GLY A 228 -4.38 -17.53 10.15
C GLY A 228 -3.69 -17.40 11.51
N LEU A 229 -2.76 -16.45 11.63
CA LEU A 229 -2.06 -16.16 12.89
C LEU A 229 -3.01 -15.58 13.95
N GLY A 230 -3.97 -14.72 13.57
CA GLY A 230 -4.97 -14.15 14.45
C GLY A 230 -5.95 -15.18 15.01
N MET A 231 -6.40 -16.13 14.20
CA MET A 231 -7.25 -17.24 14.64
C MET A 231 -6.48 -18.21 15.56
N LEU A 232 -5.21 -18.49 15.25
CA LEU A 232 -4.34 -19.29 16.14
C LEU A 232 -4.14 -18.58 17.49
N LEU A 233 -3.85 -17.28 17.48
CA LEU A 233 -3.69 -16.46 18.67
C LEU A 233 -4.99 -16.44 19.50
N ALA A 234 -6.13 -16.15 18.87
CA ALA A 234 -7.46 -16.16 19.52
C ALA A 234 -7.81 -17.51 20.13
N HIS A 235 -7.38 -18.62 19.51
CA HIS A 235 -7.52 -19.96 20.06
C HIS A 235 -6.68 -20.14 21.33
N ILE A 236 -5.40 -19.73 21.30
CA ILE A 236 -4.47 -19.85 22.42
C ILE A 236 -4.89 -18.97 23.60
N THR A 237 -5.33 -17.74 23.35
CA THR A 237 -5.76 -16.78 24.39
C THR A 237 -7.20 -17.00 24.89
N ARG A 238 -7.89 -18.07 24.48
CA ARG A 238 -9.26 -18.37 24.90
C ARG A 238 -9.37 -18.42 26.43
N GLY A 239 -10.34 -17.71 27.00
CA GLY A 239 -10.53 -17.58 28.45
C GLY A 239 -9.53 -16.67 29.18
N HIS A 240 -8.43 -16.28 28.53
CA HIS A 240 -7.35 -15.51 29.13
C HIS A 240 -7.45 -14.03 28.73
N ALA A 241 -8.41 -13.30 29.33
CA ALA A 241 -8.72 -11.91 28.97
C ALA A 241 -7.49 -10.98 29.00
N LEU A 242 -6.61 -11.11 30.00
CA LEU A 242 -5.37 -10.34 30.08
C LEU A 242 -4.43 -10.61 28.90
N SER A 243 -4.37 -11.85 28.39
CA SER A 243 -3.57 -12.21 27.22
C SER A 243 -4.16 -11.62 25.94
N VAL A 244 -5.48 -11.64 25.77
CA VAL A 244 -6.17 -10.97 24.64
C VAL A 244 -5.85 -9.47 24.63
N TRP A 245 -5.99 -8.79 25.77
CA TRP A 245 -5.70 -7.37 25.90
C TRP A 245 -4.21 -7.04 25.68
N ALA A 246 -3.29 -7.80 26.28
CA ALA A 246 -1.86 -7.60 26.09
C ALA A 246 -1.42 -7.82 24.63
N SER A 247 -1.95 -8.86 23.97
CA SER A 247 -1.69 -9.09 22.54
C SER A 247 -2.28 -7.98 21.67
N PHE A 248 -3.53 -7.57 21.88
CA PHE A 248 -4.15 -6.51 21.09
C PHE A 248 -3.42 -5.17 21.23
N LEU A 249 -3.08 -4.77 22.47
CA LEU A 249 -2.39 -3.51 22.73
C LEU A 249 -0.95 -3.50 22.20
N SER A 250 -0.19 -4.59 22.39
CA SER A 250 1.19 -4.68 21.85
C SER A 250 1.22 -4.68 20.32
N LEU A 251 0.28 -5.39 19.66
CA LEU A 251 0.11 -5.36 18.21
C LEU A 251 -0.34 -3.97 17.71
N THR A 252 -1.10 -3.21 18.51
CA THR A 252 -1.54 -1.84 18.18
C THR A 252 -0.39 -0.84 18.27
N VAL A 253 0.46 -0.94 19.30
CA VAL A 253 1.71 -0.16 19.38
C VAL A 253 2.65 -0.51 18.21
N PHE A 254 2.77 -1.79 17.86
CA PHE A 254 3.55 -2.23 16.69
C PHE A 254 2.94 -1.73 15.36
N HIS A 255 1.61 -1.71 15.23
CA HIS A 255 0.91 -1.19 14.05
C HIS A 255 1.22 0.29 13.80
N MET A 256 1.04 1.14 14.83
CA MET A 256 1.34 2.57 14.72
C MET A 256 2.84 2.83 14.50
N TYR A 257 3.73 2.03 15.10
CA TYR A 257 5.17 2.09 14.82
C TYR A 257 5.49 1.71 13.38
N ALA A 258 4.91 0.62 12.85
CA ALA A 258 5.12 0.18 11.48
C ALA A 258 4.62 1.23 10.47
N ASN A 259 3.44 1.83 10.69
CA ASN A 259 2.95 2.91 9.85
C ASN A 259 3.85 4.15 9.92
N TYR A 260 4.32 4.53 11.12
CA TYR A 260 5.31 5.60 11.26
C TYR A 260 6.57 5.32 10.45
N LYS A 261 7.12 4.10 10.48
CA LYS A 261 8.29 3.70 9.68
C LYS A 261 8.01 3.66 8.17
N ALA A 262 6.82 3.24 7.74
CA ALA A 262 6.38 3.32 6.34
C ALA A 262 6.34 4.79 5.88
N VAL A 263 5.65 5.64 6.64
CA VAL A 263 5.48 7.07 6.36
C VAL A 263 6.80 7.84 6.45
N GLU A 264 7.74 7.45 7.31
CA GLU A 264 9.10 7.99 7.38
C GLU A 264 9.88 7.72 6.07
N SER A 265 9.76 6.51 5.52
CA SER A 265 10.50 6.09 4.31
C SER A 265 10.07 6.82 3.02
N LEU A 266 8.81 7.25 2.95
CA LEU A 266 8.25 7.92 1.77
C LEU A 266 8.94 9.25 1.43
N SER A 267 9.38 9.39 0.20
CA SER A 267 10.07 10.57 -0.34
C SER A 267 9.18 11.36 -1.32
N LEU A 268 7.94 11.65 -0.90
CA LEU A 268 6.92 12.32 -1.72
C LEU A 268 7.48 13.60 -2.38
N THR A 269 7.39 13.66 -3.70
CA THR A 269 7.83 14.79 -4.54
C THR A 269 6.86 15.97 -4.53
N THR A 270 5.63 15.77 -4.04
CA THR A 270 4.58 16.80 -3.95
C THR A 270 4.88 17.83 -2.86
N LEU A 271 4.56 19.10 -3.15
CA LEU A 271 4.58 20.18 -2.18
C LEU A 271 3.18 20.33 -1.57
N ASN A 272 3.03 20.05 -0.27
CA ASN A 272 1.88 20.50 0.49
C ASN A 272 2.03 21.99 0.87
N CYS A 273 1.00 22.60 1.44
CA CYS A 273 0.99 24.03 1.77
C CYS A 273 2.19 24.46 2.63
N GLU A 274 2.62 23.64 3.59
CA GLU A 274 3.77 23.97 4.45
C GLU A 274 5.12 23.82 3.74
N ARG A 275 5.30 22.78 2.92
CA ARG A 275 6.49 22.68 2.04
C ARG A 275 6.56 23.86 1.08
N ALA A 276 5.42 24.29 0.54
CA ALA A 276 5.32 25.46 -0.34
C ALA A 276 5.58 26.78 0.42
N SER A 277 5.06 26.95 1.64
CA SER A 277 5.27 28.16 2.44
C SER A 277 6.76 28.34 2.81
N ILE A 278 7.43 27.26 3.23
CA ILE A 278 8.87 27.22 3.49
C ILE A 278 9.68 27.51 2.21
N LEU A 279 9.30 26.91 1.08
CA LEU A 279 9.97 27.15 -0.21
C LEU A 279 9.83 28.62 -0.67
N LEU A 280 8.66 29.23 -0.47
CA LEU A 280 8.39 30.62 -0.82
C LEU A 280 9.12 31.61 0.10
N GLN A 281 9.22 31.32 1.40
CA GLN A 281 10.05 32.09 2.35
C GLN A 281 11.52 32.05 1.90
N TYR A 282 12.06 30.86 1.64
CA TYR A 282 13.44 30.68 1.18
C TYR A 282 13.71 31.37 -0.18
N PHE A 283 12.76 31.28 -1.12
CA PHE A 283 12.85 31.99 -2.40
C PHE A 283 12.86 33.51 -2.21
N LYS A 284 12.03 34.04 -1.31
CA LYS A 284 12.00 35.47 -0.98
C LYS A 284 13.35 35.93 -0.43
N GLU A 285 13.89 35.25 0.58
CA GLU A 285 15.20 35.53 1.19
C GLU A 285 16.32 35.51 0.14
N CYS A 286 16.37 34.48 -0.72
CA CYS A 286 17.34 34.40 -1.81
C CYS A 286 17.17 35.56 -2.82
N SER A 287 15.93 35.96 -3.13
CA SER A 287 15.66 37.07 -4.06
C SER A 287 16.06 38.43 -3.49
N GLU A 288 15.95 38.62 -2.17
CA GLU A 288 16.39 39.83 -1.48
C GLU A 288 17.93 39.88 -1.39
N GLY A 289 18.59 38.76 -1.06
CA GLY A 289 20.04 38.63 -1.11
C GLY A 289 20.64 38.93 -2.50
N TRP A 290 20.04 38.39 -3.56
CA TRP A 290 20.46 38.68 -4.94
C TRP A 290 20.21 40.15 -5.34
N ARG A 291 19.10 40.74 -4.88
CA ARG A 291 18.79 42.16 -5.12
C ARG A 291 19.78 43.10 -4.41
N LEU A 292 20.25 42.73 -3.22
CA LEU A 292 21.30 43.47 -2.50
C LEU A 292 22.66 43.33 -3.20
N GLN A 293 23.06 42.13 -3.60
CA GLN A 293 24.30 41.90 -4.36
C GLN A 293 24.31 42.63 -5.72
N LYS A 294 23.14 42.87 -6.33
CA LYS A 294 23.00 43.70 -7.54
C LYS A 294 23.09 45.22 -7.27
N ARG A 295 23.00 45.67 -6.01
CA ARG A 295 23.20 47.08 -5.60
C ARG A 295 24.63 47.38 -5.14
N ASP A 296 25.31 46.41 -4.51
CA ASP A 296 26.71 46.54 -4.09
C ASP A 296 27.58 45.40 -4.69
N PRO A 297 28.30 45.66 -5.80
CA PRO A 297 29.21 44.68 -6.41
C PRO A 297 30.41 44.28 -5.55
N THR A 298 30.71 45.00 -4.45
CA THR A 298 31.84 44.69 -3.56
C THR A 298 31.51 43.61 -2.52
N MET A 299 30.22 43.25 -2.39
CA MET A 299 29.73 42.25 -1.46
C MET A 299 30.23 40.84 -1.84
N LYS A 300 31.16 40.30 -1.06
CA LYS A 300 31.93 39.08 -1.40
C LYS A 300 31.05 37.83 -1.61
N THR A 301 31.32 37.11 -2.69
CA THR A 301 30.56 35.97 -3.24
C THR A 301 30.60 34.67 -2.42
N THR A 302 30.82 34.74 -1.09
CA THR A 302 30.90 33.55 -0.22
C THR A 302 29.52 32.97 0.11
N THR A 303 28.49 33.81 0.17
CA THR A 303 27.18 33.43 0.73
C THR A 303 26.14 33.01 -0.31
N THR A 304 26.22 33.45 -1.57
CA THR A 304 25.14 33.18 -2.57
C THR A 304 25.21 31.77 -3.16
N PHE A 305 26.40 31.30 -3.57
CA PHE A 305 26.55 30.02 -4.29
C PHE A 305 26.53 28.78 -3.39
N CYS A 306 26.99 28.91 -2.14
CA CYS A 306 26.98 27.80 -1.17
C CYS A 306 25.55 27.36 -0.84
N TRP A 307 24.62 28.32 -0.77
CA TRP A 307 23.25 28.08 -0.28
C TRP A 307 22.32 27.43 -1.32
N ILE A 308 22.46 27.73 -2.62
CA ILE A 308 21.72 27.01 -3.68
C ILE A 308 22.07 25.52 -3.64
N ARG A 309 23.38 25.19 -3.57
CA ARG A 309 23.83 23.79 -3.47
C ARG A 309 23.38 23.13 -2.17
N LYS A 310 23.36 23.89 -1.07
CA LYS A 310 22.84 23.42 0.22
C LYS A 310 21.34 23.12 0.16
N ALA A 311 20.50 23.99 -0.40
CA ALA A 311 19.05 23.74 -0.52
C ALA A 311 18.73 22.43 -1.25
N VAL A 312 19.38 22.19 -2.39
CA VAL A 312 19.21 20.94 -3.17
C VAL A 312 19.68 19.71 -2.38
N PHE A 313 20.84 19.77 -1.71
CA PHE A 313 21.32 18.66 -0.88
C PHE A 313 20.52 18.46 0.42
N THR A 314 19.99 19.52 1.02
CA THR A 314 19.10 19.46 2.19
C THR A 314 17.83 18.72 1.83
N PHE A 315 17.24 18.97 0.66
CA PHE A 315 16.09 18.19 0.16
C PHE A 315 16.39 16.70 -0.05
N SER A 316 17.65 16.35 -0.36
CA SER A 316 18.09 14.95 -0.57
C SER A 316 18.61 14.24 0.70
N SER A 317 18.91 14.96 1.79
CA SER A 317 19.56 14.40 2.99
C SER A 317 18.84 14.67 4.31
N THR A 318 17.81 15.53 4.32
CA THR A 318 17.04 15.88 5.53
C THR A 318 15.83 14.96 5.69
N SER A 319 16.07 13.64 5.72
CA SER A 319 15.11 12.65 6.23
C SER A 319 14.93 12.72 7.76
N ARG A 320 15.60 13.66 8.42
CA ARG A 320 15.40 14.04 9.83
C ARG A 320 15.12 15.54 9.92
N GLN A 321 13.85 15.92 9.98
CA GLN A 321 13.49 17.22 10.56
C GLN A 321 13.70 17.20 12.09
N PRO A 322 13.90 18.36 12.73
CA PRO A 322 13.88 18.45 14.20
C PRO A 322 12.51 17.99 14.74
N GLN A 323 12.50 17.45 15.95
CA GLN A 323 11.26 17.03 16.60
C GLN A 323 10.36 18.25 16.89
N LEU A 324 9.25 18.35 16.17
CA LEU A 324 8.05 19.00 16.66
C LEU A 324 7.12 17.91 17.18
N MET A 325 6.90 17.87 18.48
CA MET A 325 5.75 17.19 19.05
C MET A 325 4.49 17.98 18.64
N PHE A 326 3.63 17.38 17.83
CA PHE A 326 2.34 16.82 18.26
C PHE A 326 1.70 16.03 17.11
#